data_AF-A0A1Q6PTV5-F1
#
_entry.id   AF-A0A1Q6PTV5-F1
#
_cell.length_a   1.000
_cell.length_b   1.000
_cell.length_c   1.000
_cell.angle_alpha   90.00
_cell.angle_beta   90.00
_cell.angle_gamma   90.00
#
_symmetry.space_group_name_H-M   'P 1'
#
loop_
_entity.id
_entity.type
_entity.pdbx_description
1 polymer ?
#
loop_
_entity_poly.entity_id
_entity_poly.type
_entity_poly.pdbx_seq_one_letter_code
_entity_poly.pdbx_strand_id
1 'polypeptide(L)'
;MTLQELSKYYDIQMTLEKDREALERLRQRITPASPQLTGMPHTPGVRDKVGDLAVELADMDERIRWLEELAAQEKPKVEAYCKSIVDARMYLVFRLRFIRCYSWAEVAGVLGKGYTEDGVSRMAYNYLNKN
;
A
#
# COMPACT_ATOMS: atom_id res chain seq x y z
N MET A 1 9.88 -19.11 6.58
CA MET A 1 8.89 -18.19 5.99
C MET A 1 9.29 -17.97 4.53
N THR A 2 8.35 -18.08 3.60
CA THR A 2 8.62 -17.99 2.16
C THR A 2 8.65 -16.54 1.69
N LEU A 3 9.16 -16.30 0.47
CA LEU A 3 9.09 -14.98 -0.17
C LEU A 3 7.64 -14.50 -0.30
N GLN A 4 6.71 -15.41 -0.61
CA GLN A 4 5.29 -15.06 -0.75
C GLN A 4 4.69 -14.57 0.58
N GLU A 5 5.01 -15.25 1.69
CA GLU A 5 4.55 -14.84 3.02
C GLU A 5 5.15 -13.49 3.44
N LEU A 6 6.43 -13.25 3.13
CA LEU A 6 7.11 -11.96 3.37
C LEU A 6 6.51 -10.82 2.55
N SER A 7 6.24 -11.07 1.27
CA SER A 7 5.71 -10.06 0.36
C SER A 7 4.26 -9.70 0.66
N LYS A 8 3.50 -10.55 1.36
CA LYS A 8 2.07 -10.29 1.64
C LYS A 8 1.82 -8.94 2.28
N TYR A 9 2.54 -8.57 3.34
CA TYR A 9 2.39 -7.26 3.97
C TYR A 9 2.81 -6.12 3.04
N TYR A 10 3.91 -6.29 2.28
CA TYR A 10 4.35 -5.32 1.28
C TYR A 10 3.26 -5.06 0.24
N ASP A 11 2.70 -6.12 -0.34
CA ASP A 11 1.69 -6.03 -1.40
C ASP A 11 0.42 -5.35 -0.87
N ILE A 12 -0.02 -5.70 0.35
CA ILE A 12 -1.16 -5.04 1.00
C ILE A 12 -0.89 -3.54 1.17
N GLN A 13 0.31 -3.13 1.62
CA GLN A 13 0.65 -1.72 1.78
C GLN A 13 0.64 -0.97 0.43
N MET A 14 1.18 -1.57 -0.63
CA MET A 14 1.14 -0.98 -1.97
C MET A 14 -0.29 -0.86 -2.52
N THR A 15 -1.17 -1.83 -2.23
CA THR A 15 -2.59 -1.73 -2.57
C THR A 15 -3.28 -0.65 -1.76
N LEU A 16 -3.04 -0.57 -0.45
CA LEU A 16 -3.60 0.47 0.42
C LEU A 16 -3.22 1.87 -0.04
N GLU A 17 -1.97 2.09 -0.44
CA GLU A 17 -1.50 3.39 -0.95
C GLU A 17 -2.29 3.79 -2.20
N LYS A 18 -2.42 2.89 -3.18
CA LYS A 18 -3.19 3.13 -4.41
C LYS A 18 -4.67 3.35 -4.14
N ASP A 19 -5.28 2.53 -3.28
CA ASP A 19 -6.70 2.62 -2.96
C ASP A 19 -7.02 3.93 -2.22
N ARG A 20 -6.14 4.38 -1.31
CA ARG A 20 -6.25 5.69 -0.64
C ARG A 20 -6.09 6.85 -1.61
N GLU A 21 -5.12 6.79 -2.52
CA GLU A 21 -4.97 7.81 -3.57
C GLU A 21 -6.21 7.88 -4.48
N ALA A 22 -6.75 6.73 -4.88
CA ALA A 22 -7.94 6.67 -5.72
C ALA A 22 -9.16 7.23 -5.00
N LEU A 23 -9.34 6.88 -3.71
CA LEU A 23 -10.41 7.38 -2.86
C LEU A 23 -10.33 8.91 -2.69
N GLU A 24 -9.13 9.45 -2.47
CA GLU A 24 -8.93 10.89 -2.36
C GLU A 24 -9.28 11.62 -3.66
N ARG A 25 -8.86 11.07 -4.82
CA ARG A 25 -9.26 11.61 -6.13
C ARG A 25 -10.78 11.57 -6.33
N LEU A 26 -11.45 10.52 -5.88
CA LEU A 26 -12.90 10.40 -5.97
C LEU A 26 -13.60 11.45 -5.09
N ARG A 27 -13.13 11.66 -3.86
CA ARG A 27 -13.62 12.72 -2.95
C ARG A 27 -13.46 14.12 -3.55
N GLN A 28 -12.34 14.40 -4.21
CA GLN A 28 -12.12 15.69 -4.88
C GLN A 28 -13.12 15.95 -6.02
N ARG A 29 -13.52 14.92 -6.77
CA ARG A 29 -14.52 15.06 -7.86
C ARG A 29 -15.93 15.38 -7.35
N ILE A 30 -16.22 15.03 -6.10
CA ILE A 30 -17.52 15.29 -5.45
C ILE A 30 -17.55 16.68 -4.81
N THR A 31 -16.39 17.30 -4.59
CA THR A 31 -16.32 18.66 -4.06
C THR A 31 -16.89 19.64 -5.09
N PRO A 32 -18.03 20.31 -4.81
CA PRO A 32 -18.60 21.25 -5.76
C PRO A 32 -17.65 22.45 -5.85
N ALA A 33 -17.05 22.68 -7.02
CA ALA A 33 -16.52 23.99 -7.36
C ALA A 33 -17.71 24.95 -7.46
N SER A 34 -18.14 25.53 -6.34
CA SER A 34 -19.23 26.51 -6.32
C SER A 34 -18.73 27.82 -6.92
N PRO A 35 -19.47 28.36 -7.90
CA PRO A 35 -20.10 29.65 -7.69
C PRO A 35 -21.59 29.43 -7.47
N GLN A 36 -22.11 29.90 -6.34
CA GLN A 36 -23.55 29.96 -6.10
C GLN A 36 -24.20 30.87 -7.14
N LEU A 37 -24.86 30.29 -8.13
CA LEU A 37 -25.84 30.97 -8.97
C LEU A 37 -27.21 30.42 -8.60
N THR A 38 -27.85 31.07 -7.62
CA THR A 38 -29.24 30.84 -7.26
C THR A 38 -30.14 31.32 -8.39
N GLY A 39 -30.69 30.37 -9.16
CA GLY A 39 -31.74 30.59 -10.14
C GLY A 39 -32.13 29.27 -10.80
N MET A 40 -33.09 28.55 -10.22
CA MET A 40 -33.58 27.21 -10.62
C MET A 40 -33.97 27.11 -12.11
N PRO A 41 -33.91 25.89 -12.71
CA PRO A 41 -35.12 25.05 -12.75
C PRO A 41 -34.89 23.61 -12.24
N HIS A 42 -35.87 23.05 -11.53
CA HIS A 42 -35.94 21.64 -11.18
C HIS A 42 -36.23 20.77 -12.41
N THR A 43 -35.22 20.01 -12.87
CA THR A 43 -35.41 18.96 -13.88
C THR A 43 -35.73 17.63 -13.17
N PRO A 44 -36.91 17.02 -13.35
CA PRO A 44 -37.18 15.66 -12.89
C PRO A 44 -36.44 14.70 -13.82
N GLY A 45 -35.41 14.03 -13.31
CA GLY A 45 -34.55 13.15 -14.12
C GLY A 45 -33.08 13.09 -13.68
N VAL A 46 -32.67 13.91 -12.70
CA VAL A 46 -31.37 13.77 -12.03
C VAL A 46 -31.44 12.59 -11.05
N ARG A 47 -31.59 11.38 -11.61
CA ARG A 47 -31.41 10.14 -10.86
C ARG A 47 -29.91 9.94 -10.65
N ASP A 48 -29.54 9.94 -9.38
CA ASP A 48 -28.50 9.14 -8.75
C ASP A 48 -27.01 9.29 -9.07
N LYS A 49 -26.54 10.27 -9.86
CA LYS A 49 -25.06 10.42 -9.99
C LYS A 49 -24.34 10.68 -8.66
N VAL A 50 -24.96 11.40 -7.73
CA VAL A 50 -24.40 11.64 -6.38
C VAL A 50 -24.62 10.42 -5.47
N GLY A 51 -25.74 9.71 -5.64
CA GLY A 51 -26.05 8.48 -4.89
C GLY A 51 -25.11 7.33 -5.26
N ASP A 52 -24.88 7.10 -6.56
CA ASP A 52 -23.97 6.11 -7.11
C ASP A 52 -22.52 6.36 -6.62
N LEU A 53 -22.09 7.62 -6.60
CA LEU A 53 -20.78 8.01 -6.07
C LEU A 53 -20.65 7.80 -4.55
N ALA A 54 -21.73 8.00 -3.78
CA ALA A 54 -21.72 7.75 -2.34
C ALA A 54 -21.61 6.24 -2.03
N VAL A 55 -22.26 5.39 -2.84
CA VAL A 55 -22.13 3.93 -2.75
C VAL A 55 -20.71 3.49 -3.09
N GLU A 56 -20.11 4.01 -4.17
CA GLU A 56 -18.73 3.70 -4.57
C GLU A 56 -17.71 4.12 -3.49
N LEU A 57 -17.89 5.32 -2.90
CA LEU A 57 -17.05 5.77 -1.78
C LEU A 57 -17.13 4.82 -0.59
N ALA A 58 -18.33 4.37 -0.22
CA ALA A 58 -18.53 3.48 0.92
C ALA A 58 -17.87 2.11 0.70
N ASP A 59 -17.98 1.54 -0.51
CA ASP A 59 -17.34 0.28 -0.89
C ASP A 59 -15.80 0.40 -0.84
N MET A 60 -15.25 1.49 -1.37
CA MET A 60 -13.81 1.76 -1.29
C MET A 60 -13.32 1.93 0.16
N ASP A 61 -14.06 2.66 1.00
CA ASP A 61 -13.74 2.82 2.42
C ASP A 61 -13.79 1.46 3.17
N GLU A 62 -14.77 0.60 2.87
CA GLU A 62 -14.85 -0.76 3.45
C GLU A 62 -13.67 -1.64 3.01
N ARG A 63 -13.33 -1.63 1.72
CA ARG A 63 -12.17 -2.34 1.18
C ARG A 63 -10.87 -1.91 1.85
N ILE A 64 -10.66 -0.59 2.02
CA ILE A 64 -9.47 -0.06 2.70
C ILE A 64 -9.42 -0.55 4.15
N ARG A 65 -10.53 -0.48 4.90
CA ARG A 65 -10.59 -0.99 6.28
C ARG A 65 -10.25 -2.47 6.36
N TRP A 66 -10.78 -3.29 5.45
CA TRP A 66 -10.46 -4.71 5.40
C TRP A 66 -8.96 -4.97 5.12
N LEU A 67 -8.37 -4.22 4.19
CA LEU A 67 -6.93 -4.30 3.89
C LEU A 67 -6.07 -3.82 5.06
N GLU A 68 -6.47 -2.78 5.79
CA GLU A 68 -5.79 -2.29 7.00
C GLU A 68 -5.78 -3.35 8.09
N GLU A 69 -6.90 -4.03 8.32
CA GLU A 69 -7.01 -5.13 9.29
C GLU A 69 -6.13 -6.31 8.86
N LEU A 70 -6.16 -6.68 7.58
CA LEU A 70 -5.28 -7.72 7.06
C LEU A 70 -3.80 -7.35 7.20
N ALA A 71 -3.43 -6.09 6.95
CA ALA A 71 -2.07 -5.60 7.18
C ALA A 71 -1.67 -5.70 8.66
N ALA A 72 -2.58 -5.35 9.58
CA ALA A 72 -2.35 -5.44 11.02
C ALA A 72 -2.11 -6.89 11.49
N GLN A 73 -2.74 -7.86 10.83
CA GLN A 73 -2.54 -9.29 11.11
C GLN A 73 -1.24 -9.85 10.52
N GLU A 74 -0.84 -9.40 9.32
CA GLU A 74 0.35 -9.91 8.65
C GLU A 74 1.66 -9.25 9.14
N LYS A 75 1.62 -7.97 9.50
CA LYS A 75 2.81 -7.22 9.92
C LYS A 75 3.58 -7.89 11.07
N PRO A 76 2.95 -8.35 12.17
CA PRO A 76 3.69 -8.98 13.27
C PRO A 76 4.42 -10.25 12.85
N LYS A 77 3.88 -11.02 11.90
CA LYS A 77 4.51 -12.24 11.37
C LYS A 77 5.79 -11.89 10.62
N VAL A 78 5.71 -10.87 9.75
CA VAL A 78 6.87 -10.36 9.00
C VAL A 78 7.92 -9.78 9.95
N GLU A 79 7.50 -9.04 10.98
CA GLU A 79 8.41 -8.46 11.97
C GLU A 79 9.10 -9.54 12.80
N ALA A 80 8.38 -10.59 13.21
CA ALA A 80 8.94 -11.70 13.97
C ALA A 80 10.00 -12.45 13.15
N TYR A 81 9.71 -12.75 11.87
CA TYR A 81 10.70 -13.36 10.99
C TYR A 81 11.92 -12.46 10.81
N CYS A 82 11.73 -11.17 10.51
CA CYS A 82 12.86 -10.24 10.39
C CYS A 82 13.72 -10.26 11.66
N LYS A 83 13.12 -10.21 12.86
CA LYS A 83 13.83 -10.27 14.15
C LYS A 83 14.62 -11.57 14.38
N SER A 84 14.25 -12.67 13.73
CA SER A 84 15.01 -13.93 13.81
C SER A 84 16.26 -13.98 12.93
N ILE A 85 16.42 -13.04 12.00
CA ILE A 85 17.60 -12.98 11.12
C ILE A 85 18.81 -12.53 11.92
N VAL A 86 19.80 -13.42 12.07
CA VAL A 86 21.04 -13.15 12.82
C VAL A 86 22.01 -12.26 12.03
N ASP A 87 22.10 -12.42 10.71
CA ASP A 87 22.97 -11.59 9.87
C ASP A 87 22.43 -10.14 9.86
N ALA A 88 23.19 -9.22 10.46
CA ALA A 88 22.78 -7.83 10.63
C ALA A 88 22.48 -7.11 9.30
N ARG A 89 23.17 -7.48 8.22
CA ARG A 89 22.96 -6.90 6.89
C ARG A 89 21.66 -7.41 6.28
N MET A 90 21.41 -8.72 6.39
CA MET A 90 20.17 -9.31 5.91
C MET A 90 18.98 -8.85 6.75
N TYR A 91 19.14 -8.69 8.07
CA TYR A 91 18.14 -8.07 8.93
C TYR A 91 17.74 -6.69 8.42
N LEU A 92 18.72 -5.84 8.10
CA LEU A 92 18.47 -4.50 7.57
C LEU A 92 17.76 -4.54 6.20
N VAL A 93 18.25 -5.37 5.27
CA VAL A 93 17.65 -5.55 3.92
C VAL A 93 16.18 -5.95 4.04
N PHE A 94 15.87 -6.94 4.88
CA PHE A 94 14.52 -7.47 5.03
C PHE A 94 13.61 -6.46 5.74
N ARG A 95 14.10 -5.75 6.75
CA ARG A 95 13.32 -4.71 7.42
C ARG A 95 12.99 -3.56 6.48
N LEU A 96 13.93 -3.12 5.64
CA LEU A 96 13.67 -2.07 4.65
C LEU A 96 12.67 -2.55 3.59
N ARG A 97 12.91 -3.74 3.01
CA ARG A 97 12.05 -4.28 1.96
C ARG A 97 10.65 -4.60 2.44
N PHE A 98 10.53 -5.39 3.49
CA PHE A 98 9.27 -6.04 3.86
C PHE A 98 8.55 -5.36 5.03
N ILE A 99 9.20 -4.53 5.85
CA ILE A 99 8.53 -3.79 6.94
C ILE A 99 8.35 -2.30 6.63
N ARG A 100 9.38 -1.67 6.05
CA ARG A 100 9.30 -0.27 5.58
C ARG A 100 8.72 -0.13 4.18
N CYS A 101 8.48 -1.26 3.51
CA CYS A 101 7.88 -1.33 2.19
C CYS A 101 8.63 -0.56 1.11
N TYR A 102 9.96 -0.54 1.18
CA TYR A 102 10.80 0.05 0.15
C TYR A 102 10.92 -0.86 -1.07
N SER A 103 10.94 -0.26 -2.26
CA SER A 103 11.39 -0.89 -3.49
C SER A 103 12.84 -1.35 -3.35
N TRP A 104 13.28 -2.30 -4.19
CA TRP A 104 14.67 -2.74 -4.17
C TRP A 104 15.65 -1.61 -4.53
N ALA A 105 15.25 -0.70 -5.41
CA ALA A 105 15.98 0.53 -5.70
C ALA A 105 16.17 1.41 -4.47
N GLU A 106 15.11 1.65 -3.70
CA GLU A 106 15.18 2.43 -2.44
C GLU A 106 16.01 1.71 -1.38
N VAL A 107 15.89 0.39 -1.25
CA VAL A 107 16.74 -0.42 -0.35
C VAL A 107 18.21 -0.23 -0.73
N ALA A 108 18.57 -0.35 -2.02
CA ALA A 108 19.92 -0.13 -2.48
C ALA A 108 20.39 1.31 -2.22
N GLY A 109 19.52 2.31 -2.43
CA GLY A 109 19.79 3.72 -2.14
C GLY A 109 20.11 3.97 -0.66
N VAL A 110 19.37 3.34 0.25
CA VAL A 110 19.60 3.44 1.70
C VAL A 110 20.90 2.74 2.13
N LEU A 111 21.22 1.59 1.53
CA LEU A 111 22.47 0.87 1.81
C LEU A 111 23.71 1.58 1.25
N GLY A 112 23.53 2.39 0.21
CA GLY A 112 24.55 3.29 -0.33
C GLY A 112 25.50 2.65 -1.32
N LYS A 113 26.69 3.27 -1.47
CA LYS A 113 27.66 2.95 -2.52
C LYS A 113 28.08 1.47 -2.47
N GLY A 114 27.95 0.78 -3.60
CA GLY A 114 28.29 -0.64 -3.75
C GLY A 114 27.08 -1.58 -3.75
N TYR A 115 25.87 -1.06 -3.50
CA TYR A 115 24.63 -1.80 -3.62
C TYR A 115 23.86 -1.36 -4.88
N THR A 116 23.30 -2.34 -5.59
CA THR A 116 22.39 -2.14 -6.71
C THR A 116 21.07 -2.85 -6.41
N GLU A 117 19.99 -2.41 -7.04
CA GLU A 117 18.67 -3.05 -6.96
C GLU A 117 18.74 -4.58 -7.21
N ASP A 118 19.39 -4.98 -8.30
CA ASP A 118 19.59 -6.41 -8.63
C ASP A 118 20.46 -7.13 -7.60
N GLY A 119 21.45 -6.43 -7.04
CA GLY A 119 22.34 -6.99 -6.03
C GLY A 119 21.59 -7.31 -4.74
N VAL A 120 20.83 -6.34 -4.22
CA VAL A 120 20.11 -6.49 -2.94
C VAL A 120 18.96 -7.50 -3.04
N SER A 121 18.23 -7.51 -4.16
CA SER A 121 17.16 -8.49 -4.39
C SER A 121 17.72 -9.91 -4.47
N ARG A 122 18.82 -10.11 -5.23
CA ARG A 122 19.49 -11.41 -5.32
C ARG A 122 20.04 -11.88 -3.97
N MET A 123 20.59 -10.97 -3.17
CA MET A 123 21.03 -11.28 -1.80
C MET A 123 19.87 -11.80 -0.95
N ALA A 124 18.70 -11.13 -0.99
CA ALA A 124 17.53 -11.55 -0.23
C ALA A 124 16.99 -12.91 -0.67
N TYR A 125 16.88 -13.15 -1.97
CA TYR A 125 16.40 -14.44 -2.50
C TYR A 125 17.38 -15.57 -2.20
N ASN A 126 18.68 -15.33 -2.32
CA ASN A 126 19.70 -16.31 -1.95
C ASN A 126 19.68 -16.64 -0.46
N TYR A 127 19.36 -15.66 0.40
CA TYR A 127 19.21 -15.90 1.83
C TYR A 127 18.01 -16.81 2.12
N LEU A 128 16.86 -16.54 1.50
CA LEU A 128 15.65 -17.36 1.63
C LEU A 128 15.80 -18.78 1.06
N ASN A 129 16.61 -18.96 0.02
CA ASN A 129 16.85 -20.29 -0.53
C ASN A 129 17.77 -21.15 0.37
N LYS A 130 18.48 -20.54 1.31
CA LYS A 130 19.43 -21.21 2.20
C LYS A 130 18.87 -21.46 3.61
N ASN A 131 17.75 -20.83 3.97
CA ASN A 131 17.18 -20.84 5.32
C ASN A 131 15.66 -20.96 5.27
#